data_AF-A0A8D8J5S5-F1
#
_entry.id   AF-A0A8D8J5S5-F1
#
_cell.length_a   1.000
_cell.length_b   1.000
_cell.length_c   1.000
_cell.angle_alpha   90.00
_cell.angle_beta   90.00
_cell.angle_gamma   90.00
#
_symmetry.space_group_name_H-M   'P 1'
#
loop_
_entity.id
_entity.type
_entity.pdbx_description
1 polymer ?
#
loop_
_entity_poly.entity_id
_entity_poly.type
_entity_poly.pdbx_seq_one_letter_code
_entity_poly.pdbx_strand_id
1 'polypeptide(L)'
;PLQFLVGKMMSANSKKASECTDERLRCINEVLLGIKLIKLSAWEGVFREKISHARRRELRHLDLDSCYWTIMMLLTHVSSVLITFVTVAAFTHLEEQPPPEATSSTDADDGRIQFTAARLFASLALFNQLTVPLFIFPITIPIILSAVVSTRRLQAFLAQPEVAG
;
A
#
# COMPACT_ATOMS: atom_id res chain seq x y z
N PRO A 1 5.47 12.71 -3.30
CA PRO A 1 4.49 13.65 -2.69
C PRO A 1 3.02 13.28 -2.96
N LEU A 2 2.64 13.00 -4.21
CA LEU A 2 1.26 12.64 -4.56
C LEU A 2 0.81 11.30 -3.94
N GLN A 3 1.66 10.27 -4.00
CA GLN A 3 1.45 8.99 -3.28
C GLN A 3 1.29 9.20 -1.77
N PHE A 4 2.01 10.15 -1.17
CA PHE A 4 1.85 10.41 0.27
C PHE A 4 0.48 11.02 0.60
N LEU A 5 0.00 11.95 -0.24
CA LEU A 5 -1.32 12.57 -0.07
C LEU A 5 -2.46 11.55 -0.20
N VAL A 6 -2.42 10.74 -1.27
CA VAL A 6 -3.41 9.68 -1.49
C VAL A 6 -3.36 8.66 -0.33
N GLY A 7 -2.17 8.39 0.23
CA GLY A 7 -2.00 7.45 1.34
C GLY A 7 -2.62 7.97 2.63
N LYS A 8 -2.52 9.28 2.88
CA LYS A 8 -3.20 9.93 4.00
C LYS A 8 -4.72 9.86 3.87
N MET A 9 -5.26 10.04 2.65
CA MET A 9 -6.70 9.92 2.40
C MET A 9 -7.19 8.48 2.57
N MET A 10 -6.43 7.51 2.08
CA MET A 10 -6.70 6.08 2.26
C MET A 10 -6.72 5.71 3.75
N SER A 11 -5.73 6.14 4.53
CA SER A 11 -5.70 5.89 5.98
C SER A 11 -6.92 6.49 6.70
N ALA A 12 -7.32 7.72 6.34
CA ALA A 12 -8.51 8.35 6.90
C ALA A 12 -9.82 7.61 6.51
N ASN A 13 -9.88 7.07 5.29
CA ASN A 13 -11.03 6.26 4.84
C ASN A 13 -11.08 4.90 5.53
N SER A 14 -9.94 4.22 5.66
CA SER A 14 -9.82 2.94 6.38
C SER A 14 -10.32 3.06 7.82
N LYS A 15 -10.00 4.17 8.51
CA LYS A 15 -10.57 4.45 9.84
C LYS A 15 -12.09 4.50 9.83
N LYS A 16 -12.70 5.23 8.88
CA LYS A 16 -14.17 5.31 8.74
C LYS A 16 -14.79 3.95 8.39
N ALA A 17 -14.11 3.13 7.60
CA ALA A 17 -14.54 1.77 7.29
C ALA A 17 -14.57 0.89 8.55
N SER A 18 -13.55 1.01 9.40
CA SER A 18 -13.50 0.32 10.70
C SER A 18 -14.65 0.76 11.61
N GLU A 19 -14.90 2.06 11.74
CA GLU A 19 -16.01 2.59 12.54
C GLU A 19 -17.38 2.06 12.06
N CYS A 20 -17.59 1.98 10.74
CA CYS A 20 -18.82 1.40 10.17
C CYS A 20 -18.93 -0.11 10.43
N THR A 21 -17.80 -0.82 10.43
CA THR A 21 -17.73 -2.25 10.74
C THR A 21 -18.13 -2.50 12.19
N ASP A 22 -17.61 -1.71 13.12
CA ASP A 22 -17.94 -1.80 14.54
C ASP A 22 -19.43 -1.52 14.78
N GLU A 23 -20.01 -0.54 14.10
CA GLU A 23 -21.46 -0.25 14.15
C GLU A 23 -22.30 -1.45 13.67
N ARG A 24 -21.92 -2.09 12.56
CA ARG A 24 -22.60 -3.29 12.04
C ARG A 24 -22.50 -4.44 13.04
N LEU A 25 -21.30 -4.68 13.59
CA LEU A 25 -21.07 -5.75 14.56
C LEU A 25 -21.89 -5.52 15.84
N ARG A 26 -21.96 -4.28 16.31
CA ARG A 26 -22.81 -3.91 17.44
C ARG A 26 -24.29 -4.20 17.17
N CYS A 27 -24.80 -3.82 16.00
CA CYS A 27 -26.20 -4.10 15.63
C CYS A 27 -26.49 -5.60 15.60
N ILE A 28 -25.56 -6.41 15.07
CA ILE A 28 -25.69 -7.87 15.07
C ILE A 28 -25.69 -8.41 16.49
N ASN A 29 -24.80 -7.90 17.35
CA ASN A 29 -24.72 -8.32 18.75
C ASN A 29 -26.03 -8.02 19.51
N GLU A 30 -26.62 -6.84 19.32
CA GLU A 30 -27.94 -6.48 19.87
C GLU A 30 -29.02 -7.49 19.45
N VAL A 31 -29.02 -7.91 18.18
CA VAL A 31 -29.96 -8.91 17.66
C VAL A 31 -29.74 -10.28 18.29
N LEU A 32 -28.49 -10.72 18.45
CA LEU A 32 -28.18 -12.01 19.06
C LEU A 32 -28.61 -12.06 20.53
N LEU A 33 -28.37 -10.99 21.28
CA LEU A 33 -28.81 -10.87 22.68
C LEU A 33 -30.34 -10.86 22.80
N GLY A 34 -31.06 -10.27 21.83
CA GLY A 34 -32.52 -10.11 21.84
C GLY A 34 -33.30 -11.13 20.99
N ILE A 35 -32.67 -12.17 20.45
CA ILE A 35 -33.23 -12.95 19.33
C ILE A 35 -34.61 -13.59 19.63
N LYS A 36 -34.82 -14.05 20.86
CA LYS A 36 -36.09 -14.67 21.29
C LYS A 36 -37.25 -13.68 21.20
N LEU A 37 -37.06 -12.44 21.66
CA LEU A 37 -38.08 -11.38 21.59
C LEU A 37 -38.36 -10.98 20.14
N ILE A 38 -37.32 -10.85 19.33
CA ILE A 38 -37.43 -10.48 17.91
C ILE A 38 -38.28 -11.50 17.16
N LYS A 39 -38.05 -12.80 17.38
CA LYS A 39 -38.85 -13.87 16.77
C LYS A 39 -40.30 -13.88 17.24
N LEU A 40 -40.52 -13.78 18.55
CA LEU A 40 -41.88 -13.75 19.13
C LEU A 40 -42.70 -12.56 18.63
N SER A 41 -42.04 -11.46 18.30
CA SER A 41 -42.68 -10.22 17.81
C SER A 41 -42.69 -10.11 16.28
N ALA A 42 -42.16 -11.10 15.55
CA ALA A 42 -41.99 -11.07 14.09
C ALA A 42 -41.23 -9.82 13.56
N TRP A 43 -40.29 -9.27 14.35
CA TRP A 43 -39.52 -8.06 14.00
C TRP A 43 -38.28 -8.32 13.14
N GLU A 44 -38.11 -9.55 12.64
CA GLU A 44 -36.94 -9.95 11.86
C GLU A 44 -36.68 -9.05 10.65
N GLY A 45 -37.75 -8.65 9.93
CA GLY A 45 -37.64 -7.76 8.78
C GLY A 45 -37.08 -6.37 9.12
N VAL A 46 -37.49 -5.80 10.25
CA VAL A 46 -37.05 -4.47 10.70
C VAL A 46 -35.57 -4.50 11.06
N PHE A 47 -35.13 -5.50 11.82
CA PHE A 47 -33.72 -5.65 12.19
C PHE A 47 -32.84 -6.02 10.99
N ARG A 48 -33.35 -6.82 10.05
CA ARG A 48 -32.67 -7.11 8.79
C ARG A 48 -32.40 -5.82 8.01
N GLU A 49 -33.38 -4.93 7.91
CA GLU A 49 -33.19 -3.66 7.19
C GLU A 49 -32.20 -2.74 7.92
N LYS A 50 -32.25 -2.68 9.26
CA LYS A 50 -31.26 -1.94 10.08
C LYS A 50 -29.82 -2.42 9.80
N ILE A 51 -29.59 -3.74 9.82
CA ILE A 51 -28.27 -4.33 9.54
C ILE A 51 -27.87 -4.09 8.08
N SER A 52 -28.81 -4.20 7.13
CA SER A 52 -28.56 -3.96 5.71
C SER A 52 -28.14 -2.50 5.46
N HIS A 53 -28.78 -1.54 6.12
CA HIS A 53 -28.39 -0.13 6.05
C HIS A 53 -26.96 0.10 6.58
N ALA A 54 -26.61 -0.49 7.73
CA ALA A 54 -25.24 -0.44 8.26
C ALA A 54 -24.23 -1.06 7.28
N ARG A 55 -24.57 -2.21 6.68
CA ARG A 55 -23.73 -2.87 5.67
C ARG A 55 -23.53 -2.03 4.41
N ARG A 56 -24.56 -1.33 3.93
CA ARG A 56 -24.43 -0.43 2.76
C ARG A 56 -23.48 0.75 3.05
N ARG A 57 -23.52 1.30 4.26
CA ARG A 57 -22.57 2.34 4.70
C ARG A 57 -21.13 1.83 4.76
N GLU A 58 -20.92 0.63 5.31
CA GLU A 58 -19.62 -0.05 5.32
C GLU A 58 -19.09 -0.27 3.90
N LEU A 59 -19.90 -0.83 3.01
CA LEU A 59 -19.52 -1.12 1.62
C LEU A 59 -19.08 0.14 0.87
N ARG A 60 -19.77 1.28 1.04
CA ARG A 60 -19.36 2.54 0.41
C ARG A 60 -17.93 2.94 0.78
N HIS A 61 -17.53 2.72 2.04
CA HIS A 61 -16.17 3.03 2.47
C HIS A 61 -15.15 1.99 1.97
N LEU A 62 -15.54 0.72 1.88
CA LEU A 62 -14.70 -0.33 1.29
C LEU A 62 -14.46 -0.11 -0.22
N ASP A 63 -15.49 0.30 -0.97
CA ASP A 63 -15.37 0.62 -2.39
C ASP A 63 -14.44 1.82 -2.63
N LEU A 64 -14.55 2.85 -1.79
CA LEU A 64 -13.62 3.98 -1.81
C LEU A 64 -12.19 3.54 -1.49
N ASP A 65 -12.02 2.60 -0.55
CA ASP A 65 -10.68 2.06 -0.20
C ASP A 65 -10.06 1.32 -1.38
N SER A 66 -10.86 0.50 -2.07
CA SER A 66 -10.44 -0.17 -3.30
C SER A 66 -10.02 0.84 -4.38
N CYS A 67 -10.78 1.91 -4.56
CA CYS A 67 -10.44 3.00 -5.50
C CYS A 67 -9.10 3.66 -5.15
N TYR A 68 -8.84 3.97 -3.87
CA TYR A 68 -7.54 4.53 -3.45
C TYR A 68 -6.38 3.57 -3.74
N TRP A 69 -6.58 2.27 -3.51
CA TRP A 69 -5.60 1.24 -3.85
C TRP A 69 -5.29 1.21 -5.35
N THR A 70 -6.32 1.26 -6.19
CA THR A 70 -6.15 1.32 -7.65
C THR A 70 -5.36 2.56 -8.06
N ILE A 71 -5.70 3.73 -7.51
CA ILE A 71 -4.97 4.99 -7.81
C ILE A 71 -3.50 4.89 -7.39
N MET A 72 -3.22 4.31 -6.21
CA MET A 72 -1.85 4.09 -5.75
C MET A 72 -1.03 3.20 -6.67
N MET A 73 -1.63 2.09 -7.10
CA MET A 73 -0.99 1.14 -8.00
C MET A 73 -0.69 1.81 -9.35
N LEU A 74 -1.66 2.51 -9.92
CA LEU A 74 -1.50 3.27 -11.16
C LEU A 74 -0.38 4.30 -11.04
N LEU A 75 -0.38 5.09 -9.97
CA LEU A 75 0.63 6.12 -9.75
C LEU A 75 2.05 5.54 -9.62
N THR A 76 2.16 4.35 -9.01
CA THR A 76 3.42 3.62 -8.89
C THR A 76 3.92 3.13 -10.25
N HIS A 77 3.05 2.53 -11.07
CA HIS A 77 3.42 2.09 -12.42
C HIS A 77 3.78 3.25 -13.34
N VAL A 78 3.00 4.33 -13.33
CA VAL A 78 3.29 5.54 -14.12
C VAL A 78 4.63 6.14 -13.73
N SER A 79 4.95 6.19 -12.42
CA SER A 79 6.25 6.67 -11.95
C SER A 79 7.41 5.82 -12.47
N SER A 80 7.28 4.49 -12.47
CA SER A 80 8.31 3.57 -13.01
C SER A 80 8.52 3.75 -14.53
N VAL A 81 7.44 3.90 -15.30
CA VAL A 81 7.50 4.17 -16.74
C VAL A 81 8.16 5.52 -17.02
N LEU A 82 7.77 6.57 -16.28
CA LEU A 82 8.36 7.91 -16.42
C LEU A 82 9.87 7.91 -16.13
N ILE A 83 10.31 7.23 -15.06
CA ILE A 83 11.74 7.10 -14.74
C ILE A 83 12.49 6.42 -15.89
N THR A 84 11.93 5.35 -16.44
CA THR A 84 12.53 4.62 -17.57
C THR A 84 12.65 5.54 -18.79
N PHE A 85 11.57 6.26 -19.13
CA PHE A 85 11.54 7.19 -20.25
C PHE A 85 12.56 8.33 -20.10
N VAL A 86 12.59 8.99 -18.93
CA VAL A 86 13.54 10.08 -18.63
C VAL A 86 14.98 9.58 -18.69
N THR A 87 15.23 8.37 -18.19
CA THR A 87 16.56 7.76 -18.25
C THR A 87 16.98 7.59 -19.71
N VAL A 88 16.18 6.91 -20.54
CA VAL A 88 16.50 6.71 -21.97
C VAL A 88 16.68 8.04 -22.70
N ALA A 89 15.79 9.03 -22.48
CA ALA A 89 15.88 10.34 -23.11
C ALA A 89 17.14 11.11 -22.70
N ALA A 90 17.55 11.04 -21.43
CA ALA A 90 18.78 11.65 -20.96
C ALA A 90 20.01 11.01 -21.62
N PHE A 91 20.01 9.67 -21.76
CA PHE A 91 21.09 8.95 -22.44
C PHE A 91 21.20 9.35 -23.92
N THR A 92 20.09 9.43 -24.66
CA THR A 92 20.12 9.83 -26.08
C THR A 92 20.57 11.28 -26.26
N HIS A 93 20.16 12.20 -25.37
CA HIS A 93 20.59 13.61 -25.45
C HIS A 93 22.07 13.81 -25.06
N LEU A 94 22.60 13.00 -24.15
CA LEU A 94 24.03 13.01 -23.80
C LEU A 94 24.90 12.45 -24.94
N GLU A 95 24.35 11.56 -25.77
CA GLU A 95 25.03 10.98 -26.93
C GLU A 95 25.04 11.93 -28.15
N GLU A 96 24.10 12.88 -28.23
CA GLU A 96 24.03 13.92 -29.28
C GLU A 96 24.95 15.14 -29.05
N GLN A 97 25.52 15.35 -27.85
CA GLN A 97 26.56 16.37 -27.68
C GLN A 97 27.89 15.84 -28.21
N PRO A 98 28.44 16.39 -29.32
CA PRO A 98 29.76 16.01 -29.77
C PRO A 98 30.78 16.46 -28.71
N PRO A 99 31.80 15.64 -28.39
CA PRO A 99 32.88 16.10 -27.52
C PRO A 99 33.52 17.35 -28.14
N PRO A 100 33.79 18.41 -27.35
CA PRO A 100 34.72 19.42 -27.81
C PRO A 100 36.07 18.72 -27.96
N GLU A 101 36.54 18.71 -29.20
CA GLU A 101 37.92 18.47 -29.61
C GLU A 101 38.37 17.00 -29.62
N ALA A 102 38.22 16.42 -30.82
CA ALA A 102 39.18 15.46 -31.31
C ALA A 102 40.57 16.13 -31.36
N THR A 103 41.45 15.77 -30.42
CA THR A 103 42.89 15.86 -30.66
C THR A 103 43.56 14.61 -30.13
N SER A 104 44.00 13.80 -31.10
CA SER A 104 45.18 12.92 -31.07
C SER A 104 45.35 11.92 -29.93
N SER A 105 45.31 10.65 -30.34
CA SER A 105 46.30 9.59 -30.05
C SER A 105 46.71 9.28 -28.60
N THR A 106 46.81 7.97 -28.37
CA THR A 106 47.75 7.31 -27.44
C THR A 106 47.18 6.95 -26.06
N ASP A 107 47.15 5.64 -25.83
CA ASP A 107 47.38 4.92 -24.58
C ASP A 107 46.99 5.62 -23.27
N ALA A 108 45.81 5.28 -22.72
CA ALA A 108 45.55 5.40 -21.30
C ALA A 108 44.37 4.52 -20.86
N ASP A 109 44.70 3.52 -20.05
CA ASP A 109 43.94 3.10 -18.88
C ASP A 109 43.37 4.34 -18.15
N ASP A 110 42.12 4.70 -18.41
CA ASP A 110 41.42 5.74 -17.66
C ASP A 110 39.91 5.51 -17.71
N GLY A 111 39.25 5.68 -16.57
CA GLY A 111 37.87 5.32 -16.27
C GLY A 111 36.80 6.15 -16.98
N ARG A 112 36.87 6.26 -18.31
CA ARG A 112 35.88 6.98 -19.12
C ARG A 112 34.74 6.02 -19.46
N ILE A 113 33.60 6.24 -18.82
CA ILE A 113 32.37 5.46 -18.93
C ILE A 113 31.89 5.50 -20.39
N GLN A 114 32.31 4.53 -21.20
CA GLN A 114 31.71 4.31 -22.51
C GLN A 114 30.26 3.84 -22.28
N PHE A 115 29.31 4.68 -22.69
CA PHE A 115 27.87 4.43 -22.64
C PHE A 115 27.47 3.37 -23.67
N THR A 116 27.91 2.12 -23.47
CA THR A 116 27.49 0.99 -24.31
C THR A 116 26.04 0.62 -23.99
N ALA A 117 25.19 0.44 -25.02
CA ALA A 117 23.80 0.00 -24.86
C ALA A 117 23.65 -1.25 -23.95
N ALA A 118 24.62 -2.18 -24.00
CA ALA A 118 24.68 -3.34 -23.11
C ALA A 118 24.72 -2.96 -21.61
N ARG A 119 25.52 -1.95 -21.23
CA ARG A 119 25.58 -1.44 -19.85
C ARG A 119 24.31 -0.70 -19.46
N LEU A 120 23.70 0.05 -20.39
CA LEU A 120 22.41 0.69 -20.18
C LEU A 120 21.32 -0.35 -19.86
N PHE A 121 21.14 -1.36 -20.72
CA PHE A 121 20.15 -2.41 -20.50
C PHE A 121 20.41 -3.22 -19.23
N ALA A 122 21.68 -3.52 -18.92
CA ALA A 122 22.04 -4.17 -17.67
C ALA A 122 21.69 -3.31 -16.44
N SER A 123 21.99 -2.00 -16.47
CA SER A 123 21.66 -1.08 -15.39
C SER A 123 20.14 -0.90 -15.22
N LEU A 124 19.38 -0.82 -16.32
CA LEU A 124 17.92 -0.74 -16.30
C LEU A 124 17.29 -2.02 -15.74
N ALA A 125 17.84 -3.18 -16.09
CA ALA A 125 17.40 -4.46 -15.54
C ALA A 125 17.64 -4.54 -14.03
N LEU A 126 18.81 -4.10 -13.54
CA LEU A 126 19.11 -4.03 -12.11
C LEU A 126 18.18 -3.05 -11.37
N PHE A 127 17.91 -1.88 -11.95
CA PHE A 127 16.96 -0.92 -11.37
C PHE A 127 15.53 -1.47 -11.28
N ASN A 128 15.06 -2.16 -12.32
CA ASN A 128 13.76 -2.82 -12.29
C ASN A 128 13.70 -3.91 -11.22
N GLN A 129 14.78 -4.68 -11.03
CA GLN A 129 14.87 -5.67 -9.96
C GLN A 129 14.89 -5.03 -8.55
N LEU A 130 15.52 -3.86 -8.40
CA LEU A 130 15.57 -3.10 -7.13
C LEU A 130 14.24 -2.41 -6.77
N THR A 131 13.38 -2.16 -7.76
CA THR A 131 12.10 -1.49 -7.55
C THR A 131 11.18 -2.29 -6.63
N VAL A 132 11.15 -3.62 -6.76
CA VAL A 132 10.30 -4.48 -5.93
C VAL A 132 10.75 -4.48 -4.45
N PRO A 133 12.03 -4.70 -4.10
CA PRO A 133 12.54 -4.54 -2.73
C PRO A 133 12.29 -3.15 -2.15
N LEU A 134 12.50 -2.08 -2.93
CA LEU A 134 12.27 -0.70 -2.49
C LEU A 134 10.79 -0.40 -2.25
N PHE A 135 9.89 -1.07 -2.95
CA PHE A 135 8.44 -0.97 -2.70
C PHE A 135 8.00 -1.79 -1.48
N ILE A 136 8.56 -2.99 -1.30
CA ILE A 136 8.23 -3.87 -0.17
C ILE A 136 8.77 -3.30 1.15
N PHE A 137 9.97 -2.71 1.15
CA PHE A 137 10.64 -2.27 2.37
C PHE A 137 9.80 -1.30 3.24
N PRO A 138 9.20 -0.22 2.67
CA PRO A 138 8.29 0.64 3.41
C PRO A 138 7.02 -0.06 3.91
N ILE A 139 6.51 -1.06 3.17
CA ILE A 139 5.30 -1.81 3.55
C ILE A 139 5.58 -2.73 4.74
N THR A 140 6.78 -3.29 4.82
CA THR A 140 7.18 -4.21 5.88
C THR A 140 7.36 -3.52 7.23
N ILE A 141 7.76 -2.25 7.27
CA ILE A 141 7.96 -1.51 8.54
C ILE A 141 6.67 -1.45 9.39
N PRO A 142 5.51 -1.00 8.87
CA PRO A 142 4.24 -1.05 9.59
C PRO A 142 3.86 -2.46 10.05
N ILE A 143 4.09 -3.49 9.22
CA ILE A 143 3.76 -4.89 9.54
C ILE A 143 4.56 -5.36 10.76
N ILE A 144 5.87 -5.08 10.78
CA ILE A 144 6.74 -5.41 11.92
C ILE A 144 6.29 -4.64 13.17
N LEU A 145 6.00 -3.34 13.05
CA LEU A 145 5.52 -2.54 14.18
C LEU A 145 4.21 -3.10 14.75
N SER A 146 3.24 -3.43 13.90
CA SER A 146 1.98 -4.06 14.31
C SER A 146 2.21 -5.42 14.95
N ALA A 147 3.13 -6.23 14.42
CA ALA A 147 3.49 -7.53 14.99
C ALA A 147 4.09 -7.36 16.39
N VAL A 148 5.03 -6.43 16.59
CA VAL A 148 5.65 -6.14 17.90
C VAL A 148 4.60 -5.71 18.92
N VAL A 149 3.69 -4.79 18.55
CA VAL A 149 2.62 -4.34 19.44
C VAL A 149 1.67 -5.49 19.79
N SER A 150 1.32 -6.34 18.81
CA SER A 150 0.48 -7.51 19.02
C SER A 150 1.14 -8.51 19.99
N THR A 151 2.41 -8.84 19.78
CA THR A 151 3.17 -9.75 20.64
C THR A 151 3.27 -9.23 22.07
N ARG A 152 3.47 -7.93 22.27
CA ARG A 152 3.47 -7.32 23.62
C ARG A 152 2.13 -7.49 24.33
N ARG A 153 1.01 -7.31 23.61
CA ARG A 153 -0.33 -7.52 24.18
C ARG A 153 -0.53 -8.98 24.57
N LEU A 154 -0.11 -9.91 23.73
CA LEU A 154 -0.17 -11.35 24.01
C LEU A 154 0.65 -11.70 25.26
N GLN A 155 1.88 -11.20 25.34
CA GLN A 155 2.76 -11.40 26.50
C GLN A 155 2.12 -10.84 27.79
N ALA A 156 1.55 -9.64 27.73
CA ALA A 156 0.88 -9.03 28.87
C ALA A 156 -0.35 -9.84 29.34
N PHE A 157 -1.08 -10.46 28.41
CA PHE A 157 -2.20 -11.35 28.73
C PHE A 157 -1.71 -12.67 29.36
N LEU A 158 -0.69 -13.30 28.78
CA LEU A 158 -0.13 -14.56 29.31
C LEU A 158 0.58 -14.41 30.65
N ALA A 159 1.06 -13.20 30.98
CA ALA A 159 1.68 -12.89 32.27
C ALA A 159 0.67 -12.57 33.39
N GLN A 160 -0.64 -12.57 33.11
CA GLN A 160 -1.65 -12.41 34.15
C GLN A 160 -1.70 -13.65 35.05
N PRO A 161 -1.90 -13.50 36.37
CA PRO A 161 -2.07 -14.64 37.26
C PRO A 161 -3.28 -15.47 36.84
N GLU A 162 -3.12 -16.80 36.82
CA GLU A 162 -4.22 -17.72 36.55
C GLU A 162 -5.32 -17.51 37.59
N VAL A 163 -6.58 -17.42 37.13
CA VAL A 163 -7.73 -17.37 38.02
C VAL A 163 -7.79 -18.72 38.73
N ALA A 164 -7.50 -18.75 40.03
CA ALA A 164 -7.68 -19.93 40.86
C ALA A 164 -9.16 -20.35 40.77
N GLY A 165 -9.39 -21.53 40.20
CA GLY A 165 -10.71 -22.14 40.07
C GLY A 165 -11.31 -22.54 41.40
#